data_AF-A0A0D2E018-F1
#
_entry.id   AF-A0A0D2E018-F1
#
_cell.length_a   1.000
_cell.length_b   1.000
_cell.length_c   1.000
_cell.angle_alpha   90.00
_cell.angle_beta   90.00
_cell.angle_gamma   90.00
#
_symmetry.space_group_name_H-M   'P 1'
#
loop_
_entity.id
_entity.type
_entity.pdbx_description
1 polymer ?
#
loop_
_entity_poly.entity_id
_entity_poly.type
_entity_poly.pdbx_seq_one_letter_code
_entity_poly.pdbx_strand_id
1 'polypeptide(L)' 'MADEATKAHLRSKFDKLTADDFKEVAGNKDALITKVAEKYSISKEEATKQVEDGFAGK' A
#
# COMPACT_ATOMS: atom_id res chain seq x y z
N MET A 1 -5.09 -1.85 -18.41
CA MET A 1 -5.60 -1.09 -17.25
C MET A 1 -5.85 -2.04 -16.08
N ALA A 2 -4.86 -2.86 -15.71
CA ALA A 2 -5.04 -3.94 -14.72
C ALA A 2 -4.70 -3.54 -13.27
N ASP A 3 -4.24 -2.30 -13.05
CA ASP A 3 -3.67 -1.86 -11.78
C ASP A 3 -4.68 -1.16 -10.85
N GLU A 4 -5.83 -0.71 -11.37
CA GLU A 4 -6.77 0.10 -10.59
C GLU A 4 -7.54 -0.71 -9.56
N ALA A 5 -7.89 -1.96 -9.88
CA ALA A 5 -8.61 -2.85 -8.95
C ALA A 5 -7.74 -3.27 -7.76
N THR A 6 -6.49 -3.70 -8.00
CA THR A 6 -5.54 -4.04 -6.92
C THR A 6 -5.26 -2.83 -6.03
N LYS A 7 -5.08 -1.65 -6.63
CA LYS A 7 -4.92 -0.40 -5.89
C LYS A 7 -6.16 -0.07 -5.05
N ALA A 8 -7.36 -0.21 -5.61
CA ALA A 8 -8.61 -0.01 -4.86
C ALA A 8 -8.75 -0.98 -3.69
N HIS A 9 -8.35 -2.24 -3.88
CA HIS A 9 -8.38 -3.25 -2.82
C HIS A 9 -7.39 -2.93 -1.68
N LEU A 10 -6.15 -2.58 -2.03
CA LEU A 10 -5.13 -2.08 -1.09
C LEU A 10 -5.67 -0.94 -0.23
N ARG A 11 -6.29 0.05 -0.87
CA ARG A 11 -6.89 1.22 -0.19
C ARG A 11 -7.98 0.84 0.79
N SER A 12 -8.81 -0.16 0.49
CA SER A 12 -9.84 -0.64 1.41
C SER A 12 -9.25 -1.42 2.60
N LYS A 13 -8.06 -2.01 2.44
CA LYS A 13 -7.39 -2.79 3.48
C LYS A 13 -6.64 -1.89 4.47
N PHE A 14 -6.07 -0.80 3.98
CA PHE A 14 -5.27 0.13 4.77
C PHE A 14 -6.06 1.37 5.21
N ASP A 15 -6.79 1.28 6.33
CA ASP A 15 -7.59 2.38 6.88
C ASP A 15 -6.79 3.69 7.16
N LYS A 16 -5.50 3.60 7.49
CA LYS A 16 -4.67 4.79 7.80
C LYS A 16 -4.08 5.51 6.57
N LEU A 17 -4.21 4.92 5.39
CA LEU A 17 -3.67 5.48 4.15
C LEU A 17 -4.81 5.82 3.21
N THR A 18 -4.79 7.03 2.68
CA THR A 18 -5.88 7.48 1.81
C THR A 18 -5.70 6.92 0.41
N ALA A 19 -6.79 6.92 -0.35
CA ALA A 19 -6.76 6.54 -1.75
C ALA A 19 -5.68 7.31 -2.52
N ASP A 20 -5.59 8.62 -2.33
CA ASP A 20 -4.60 9.47 -2.98
C ASP A 20 -3.16 9.08 -2.64
N ASP A 21 -2.83 8.76 -1.38
CA ASP A 21 -1.47 8.31 -0.99
C ASP A 21 -1.03 7.09 -1.84
N PHE A 22 -1.90 6.07 -2.00
CA PHE A 22 -1.61 4.91 -2.86
C PHE A 22 -1.56 5.27 -4.36
N LYS A 23 -2.29 6.32 -4.78
CA LYS A 23 -2.26 6.81 -6.16
C LYS A 23 -0.93 7.46 -6.46
N GLU A 24 -0.47 8.32 -5.55
CA GLU A 24 0.77 9.09 -5.65
C GLU A 24 1.98 8.17 -5.74
N VAL A 25 2.03 7.11 -4.93
CA VAL A 25 3.10 6.11 -5.05
C VAL A 25 3.00 5.30 -6.35
N ALA A 26 1.86 5.33 -7.04
CA ALA A 26 1.68 4.83 -8.41
C ALA A 26 2.10 3.37 -8.69
N GLY A 27 2.18 2.50 -7.68
CA GLY A 27 2.71 1.14 -7.82
C GLY A 27 4.13 0.95 -7.26
N ASN A 28 4.75 2.02 -6.77
CA ASN A 28 6.05 1.97 -6.13
C ASN A 28 5.93 1.39 -4.72
N LYS A 29 6.32 0.11 -4.57
CA LYS A 29 6.34 -0.58 -3.28
C LYS A 29 7.14 0.19 -2.24
N ASP A 30 8.32 0.72 -2.57
CA ASP A 30 9.21 1.37 -1.60
C ASP A 30 8.61 2.64 -0.97
N ALA A 31 8.02 3.50 -1.82
CA ALA A 31 7.31 4.69 -1.35
C ALA A 31 6.09 4.32 -0.50
N LEU A 32 5.38 3.25 -0.87
CA LEU A 32 4.24 2.78 -0.10
C LEU A 32 4.65 2.18 1.24
N ILE A 33 5.71 1.37 1.26
CA ILE A 33 6.30 0.79 2.48
C ILE A 33 6.67 1.90 3.45
N THR A 34 7.29 2.96 2.96
CA THR A 34 7.65 4.13 3.78
C THR A 34 6.40 4.76 4.39
N LYS A 35 5.38 5.04 3.57
CA LYS A 35 4.13 5.66 4.06
C LYS A 35 3.37 4.75 5.04
N VAL A 36 3.31 3.45 4.77
CA VAL A 36 2.70 2.44 5.67
C VAL A 36 3.48 2.37 6.98
N ALA A 37 4.81 2.27 6.94
CA ALA A 37 5.66 2.22 8.13
C ALA A 37 5.43 3.45 9.02
N GLU A 38 5.38 4.65 8.44
CA GLU A 38 5.14 5.90 9.18
C GLU A 38 3.71 6.00 9.74
N LYS A 39 2.69 5.75 8.92
CA LYS A 39 1.27 5.86 9.34
C LYS A 39 0.90 4.81 10.37
N TYR A 40 1.39 3.57 10.18
CA TYR A 40 1.11 2.47 11.09
C TYR A 40 2.08 2.43 12.27
N SER A 41 3.18 3.17 12.23
CA SER A 41 4.26 3.12 13.22
C SER A 41 4.82 1.70 13.38
N ILE A 42 5.00 1.01 12.25
CA ILE A 42 5.49 -0.38 12.18
C ILE A 42 6.86 -0.44 11.50
N SER A 43 7.55 -1.56 11.67
CA SER A 43 8.82 -1.83 10.99
C SER A 43 8.66 -1.88 9.47
N LYS A 44 9.73 -1.51 8.74
CA LYS A 44 9.77 -1.60 7.27
C LYS A 44 9.45 -3.01 6.76
N GLU A 45 9.87 -4.06 7.47
CA GLU A 45 9.52 -5.45 7.13
C GLU A 45 8.01 -5.72 7.21
N GLU A 46 7.36 -5.31 8.29
CA GLU A 46 5.90 -5.47 8.46
C GLU A 46 5.13 -4.63 7.44
N ALA A 47 5.59 -3.40 7.18
CA ALA A 47 5.04 -2.56 6.11
C ALA A 47 5.21 -3.21 4.73
N THR A 48 6.38 -3.80 4.46
CA THR A 48 6.65 -4.55 3.23
C THR A 48 5.67 -5.69 3.05
N LYS A 49 5.51 -6.54 4.06
CA LYS A 49 4.55 -7.65 4.01
C LYS A 49 3.13 -7.19 3.70
N GLN A 50 2.63 -6.16 4.39
CA GLN A 50 1.26 -5.69 4.14
C GLN A 50 1.10 -5.09 2.74
N VAL A 51 2.11 -4.35 2.26
CA VAL A 51 2.13 -3.81 0.90
C VAL A 51 2.13 -4.95 -0.11
N GLU A 52 3.06 -5.88 0.02
CA GLU A 52 3.21 -7.01 -0.90
C GLU A 52 1.98 -7.90 -0.93
N ASP A 53 1.39 -8.21 0.23
CA ASP A 53 0.16 -8.98 0.34
C ASP A 53 -1.00 -8.31 -0.42
N GLY A 54 -1.17 -7.00 -0.29
CA GLY A 54 -2.23 -6.33 -1.04
C GLY A 54 -1.92 -6.12 -2.52
N PHE A 55 -0.64 -6.09 -2.94
CA PHE A 55 -0.27 -6.16 -4.37
C PHE A 55 -0.43 -7.58 -4.95
N ALA A 56 -0.26 -8.61 -4.12
CA ALA A 56 -0.37 -10.01 -4.51
C ALA A 56 -1.82 -10.53 -4.57
N GLY A 57 -2.77 -9.76 -4.03
CA GLY A 57 -4.21 -9.97 -4.20
C GLY A 57 -4.63 -9.83 -5.68
N LYS A 58 -4.36 -10.88 -6.45
CA LYS A 58 -4.90 -11.16 -7.78
C LYS A 58 -6.33 -11.68 -7.70
#